data_AF-A0A522W982-F1
#
_entry.id   AF-A0A522W982-F1
#
_cell.length_a   1.000
_cell.length_b   1.000
_cell.length_c   1.000
_cell.angle_alpha   90.00
_cell.angle_beta   90.00
_cell.angle_gamma   90.00
#
_symmetry.space_group_name_H-M   'P 1'
#
loop_
_entity.id
_entity.type
_entity.pdbx_description
1 polymer ?
#
loop_
_entity_poly.entity_id
_entity_poly.type
_entity_poly.pdbx_seq_one_letter_code
_entity_poly.pdbx_strand_id
1 'polypeptide(L)' 'MVEKSVSGEVYPVLPLRDIVVFPHMIVPLFVGREKSVKALEDVMREDKQILLVAQKNAAQDDPTT' A
#
# COMPACT_ATOMS: atom_id res chain seq x y z
N MET A 1 -27.79 -5.78 18.29
CA MET A 1 -27.35 -5.23 16.98
C MET A 1 -26.49 -4.02 17.31
N VAL A 2 -25.17 -4.17 17.32
CA VAL A 2 -24.24 -3.09 17.68
C VAL A 2 -23.72 -2.50 16.38
N GLU A 3 -24.12 -1.26 16.06
CA GLU A 3 -23.52 -0.48 14.99
C GLU A 3 -22.07 -0.16 15.38
N LYS A 4 -21.12 -0.87 14.80
CA LYS A 4 -19.70 -0.56 14.94
C LYS A 4 -19.43 0.66 14.06
N SER A 5 -19.34 1.83 14.68
CA SER A 5 -18.84 3.05 14.04
C SER A 5 -17.49 2.75 13.40
N VAL A 6 -17.43 2.74 12.07
CA VAL A 6 -16.17 2.62 11.34
C VAL A 6 -15.44 3.94 11.52
N SER A 7 -14.55 4.01 12.51
CA SER A 7 -13.48 5.01 12.53
C SER A 7 -12.61 4.72 11.31
N GLY A 8 -12.79 5.50 10.25
CA GLY A 8 -12.03 5.33 9.01
C GLY A 8 -10.57 5.67 9.24
N GLU A 9 -9.77 4.68 9.61
CA GLU A 9 -8.32 4.81 9.65
C GLU A 9 -7.81 4.88 8.21
N VAL A 10 -7.17 6.00 7.87
CA VAL A 10 -6.56 6.20 6.56
C VAL A 10 -5.24 5.46 6.54
N TYR A 11 -5.19 4.38 5.77
CA TYR A 11 -3.98 3.62 5.54
C TYR A 11 -3.33 4.05 4.22
N PRO A 12 -2.01 4.33 4.23
CA PRO A 12 -1.28 4.53 3.00
C PRO A 12 -1.25 3.25 2.19
N VAL A 13 -1.40 3.41 0.88
CA VAL A 13 -1.47 2.31 -0.08
C VAL A 13 -0.18 2.28 -0.91
N LEU A 14 0.40 1.10 -1.08
CA LEU A 14 1.51 0.87 -1.98
C LEU A 14 1.04 -0.05 -3.12
N PRO A 15 0.82 0.50 -4.33
CA PRO A 15 0.45 -0.31 -5.48
C PRO A 15 1.65 -1.14 -5.93
N LEU A 16 1.43 -2.44 -6.09
CA LEU A 16 2.39 -3.39 -6.65
C LEU A 16 1.95 -3.78 -8.06
N ARG A 17 2.88 -3.63 -9.02
CA ARG A 17 2.62 -3.92 -10.43
C ARG A 17 3.00 -5.33 -10.82
N ASP A 18 4.19 -5.75 -10.40
CA ASP A 18 4.84 -6.95 -10.96
C ASP A 18 4.68 -8.18 -10.06
N ILE A 19 4.21 -8.01 -8.81
CA ILE A 19 4.11 -9.10 -7.83
C ILE A 19 2.87 -8.98 -6.94
N VAL A 20 2.40 -10.13 -6.47
CA VAL A 20 1.39 -10.25 -5.39
C VAL A 20 2.07 -10.86 -4.18
N VAL A 21 1.95 -10.19 -3.03
CA VAL A 21 2.62 -10.61 -1.79
C VAL A 21 1.58 -11.16 -0.83
N PHE A 22 1.85 -12.34 -0.25
CA PHE A 22 1.02 -12.97 0.77
C PHE A 22 1.65 -12.81 2.16
N PRO A 23 0.84 -12.93 3.25
CA PRO A 23 1.37 -12.94 4.60
C PRO A 23 2.52 -13.94 4.78
N HIS A 24 3.48 -13.61 5.65
CA HIS A 24 4.71 -14.37 5.91
C HIS A 24 5.77 -14.38 4.80
N MET A 25 5.57 -13.65 3.69
CA MET A 25 6.61 -13.45 2.68
C MET A 25 7.51 -12.26 3.03
N ILE A 26 8.82 -12.43 2.86
CA ILE A 26 9.81 -11.33 2.91
C ILE A 26 10.28 -11.10 1.47
N VAL A 27 9.90 -9.96 0.88
CA VAL A 27 10.24 -9.62 -0.51
C VAL A 27 10.89 -8.24 -0.55
N PRO A 28 12.04 -8.07 -1.23
CA PRO A 28 12.59 -6.75 -1.49
C PRO A 28 11.74 -6.03 -2.55
N LEU A 29 11.27 -4.83 -2.24
CA LEU A 29 10.49 -3.99 -3.14
C LEU A 29 11.35 -2.84 -3.67
N PHE A 30 11.31 -2.59 -4.97
CA PHE A 30 11.94 -1.41 -5.58
C PHE A 30 10.90 -0.30 -5.70
N VAL A 31 10.99 0.70 -4.83
CA VAL A 31 10.10 1.87 -4.85
C VAL A 31 10.84 3.02 -5.53
N GLY A 32 10.46 3.35 -6.77
CA GLY A 32 11.12 4.39 -7.56
C GLY A 32 10.42 5.75 -7.62
N ARG A 33 9.15 5.83 -7.18
CA ARG A 33 8.33 7.05 -7.29
C ARG A 33 8.40 7.85 -6.00
N GLU A 34 8.70 9.14 -6.10
CA GLU A 34 8.83 10.03 -4.92
C GLU A 34 7.61 9.99 -3.99
N LYS A 35 6.39 9.93 -4.56
CA LYS A 35 5.15 9.83 -3.77
C LYS A 35 5.08 8.54 -2.95
N SER A 36 5.51 7.42 -3.53
CA SER A 36 5.52 6.11 -2.86
C SER A 36 6.62 6.00 -1.81
N VAL A 37 7.77 6.64 -2.05
CA VAL A 37 8.87 6.72 -1.07
C VAL A 37 8.40 7.51 0.16
N LYS A 38 7.80 8.69 -0.02
CA LYS A 38 7.28 9.49 1.09
C LYS A 38 6.21 8.75 1.90
N ALA A 39 5.28 8.09 1.22
CA ALA A 39 4.27 7.28 1.89
C ALA A 39 4.90 6.15 2.74
N LEU A 40 5.98 5.52 2.24
CA LEU A 40 6.69 4.48 2.98
C LEU A 40 7.44 5.07 4.19
N GLU A 41 8.09 6.21 4.05
CA GLU A 41 8.79 6.89 5.15
C GLU A 41 7.83 7.28 6.28
N ASP A 42 6.64 7.78 5.95
CA ASP A 42 5.60 8.13 6.93
C ASP A 42 5.09 6.90 7.69
N VAL A 43 4.86 5.78 6.99
CA VAL A 43 4.47 4.50 7.58
C VAL A 43 5.52 3.98 8.55
N MET A 44 6.78 3.96 8.11
CA MET A 44 7.88 3.42 8.90
C MET A 44 8.14 4.24 10.17
N ARG A 45 7.89 5.56 10.12
CA ARG A 45 8.02 6.43 11.29
C ARG A 45 6.94 6.19 12.34
N GLU A 46 5.73 5.88 11.91
CA GLU A 46 4.57 5.73 12.79
C GLU A 46 4.28 4.26 13.16
N ASP A 47 5.15 3.32 12.76
CA ASP A 47 4.98 1.86 12.88
C ASP A 47 3.57 1.41 12.42
N LYS A 48 3.06 2.10 11.39
CA LYS A 48 1.71 1.90 10.89
C LYS A 48 1.66 0.74 9.92
N GLN A 49 0.48 0.16 9.79
CA GLN A 49 0.24 -0.85 8.76
C GLN A 49 0.19 -0.16 7.38
N ILE A 50 0.73 -0.81 6.36
CA ILE A 50 0.64 -0.37 4.97
C ILE A 50 -0.22 -1.36 4.19
N LEU A 51 -1.08 -0.86 3.30
CA LEU A 51 -1.91 -1.70 2.46
C LEU A 51 -1.20 -1.92 1.12
N LEU A 52 -0.86 -3.17 0.83
CA LEU A 52 -0.33 -3.57 -0.47
C LEU A 52 -1.50 -3.89 -1.40
N VAL A 53 -1.56 -3.23 -2.56
CA VAL A 53 -2.64 -3.45 -3.54
C VAL A 53 -2.03 -3.87 -4.86
N ALA A 54 -2.45 -5.01 -5.39
CA ALA A 54 -2.05 -5.44 -6.72
C ALA A 54 -2.82 -4.64 -7.78
N GLN A 55 -2.11 -4.05 -8.74
CA GLN A 55 -2.76 -3.38 -9.86
C GLN A 55 -3.39 -4.41 -10.80
N LYS A 56 -4.66 -4.20 -11.17
CA LYS A 56 -5.36 -5.07 -12.12
C LYS A 56 -4.74 -5.03 -13.53
N ASN A 57 -4.20 -3.87 -13.92
CA ASN A 57 -3.59 -3.68 -15.22
C ASN A 57 -2.13 -3.22 -15.06
N ALA A 58 -1.20 -4.12 -15.34
CA ALA A 58 0.23 -3.84 -15.25
C ALA A 58 0.72 -2.84 -16.32
N ALA A 59 -0.02 -2.59 -17.40
CA ALA A 59 0.36 -1.62 -18.43
C ALA A 59 0.03 -0.16 -18.05
N GLN A 60 -0.67 0.05 -16.94
CA GLN A 60 -1.07 1.38 -16.50
C GLN A 60 -0.12 1.88 -15.41
N ASP A 61 0.88 2.67 -15.81
CA ASP A 61 1.85 3.24 -14.88
C ASP A 61 1.17 4.15 -13.85
N ASP A 62 0.26 5.04 -14.23
CA ASP A 62 -0.48 5.91 -13.30
C ASP A 62 -1.94 5.43 -13.15
N PRO A 63 -2.27 4.62 -12.13
CA PRO A 63 -3.67 4.37 -11.80
C PRO A 63 -4.27 5.68 -11.30
N THR A 64 -5.22 6.21 -12.08
CA THR A 64 -5.95 7.42 -11.72
C THR A 64 -7.04 7.05 -10.72
N THR A 65 -6.64 7.00 -9.45
CA THR A 65 -7.51 6.88 -8.25
C THR A 65 -7.99 5.47 -7.92
#